data_AF-A0A382BYR6-F1
#
_entry.id   AF-A0A382BYR6-F1
#
_cell.length_a   1.000
_cell.length_b   1.000
_cell.length_c   1.000
_cell.angle_alpha   90.00
_cell.angle_beta   90.00
_cell.angle_gamma   90.00
#
_symmetry.space_group_name_H-M   'P 1'
#
loop_
_entity.id
_entity.type
_entity.pdbx_description
1 polymer ?
#
loop_
_entity_poly.entity_id
_entity_poly.type
_entity_poly.pdbx_seq_one_letter_code
_entity_poly.pdbx_strand_id
1 'polypeptide(L)'
;MLSFFGQKSSRNLKKVKSKKSQDNSVKNIFLNTLIFILTVFIGVFIYSFSTKQMHNGTSFEISFPPTSNPPPLSTIYENNPINESPIEVLNGCGIQGMAGKFSRFLRENNIDVLNSDDADHYDYTHTLIITRTGNIQILNKVSSLLGFDAQDENHILNKPNSSSEFDLTVIIGSDYASIKPVMEFWQNQN
;
A
#
# COMPACT_ATOMS: atom_id res chain seq x y z
N MET A 1 -80.26 29.52 -63.30
CA MET A 1 -79.80 28.85 -64.54
C MET A 1 -78.45 28.23 -64.25
N LEU A 2 -78.30 26.93 -64.54
CA LEU A 2 -77.11 26.05 -64.48
C LEU A 2 -76.15 26.07 -63.24
N SER A 3 -75.93 24.85 -62.75
CA SER A 3 -74.83 24.37 -61.90
C SER A 3 -73.58 23.99 -62.70
N PHE A 4 -72.39 23.92 -62.06
CA PHE A 4 -71.35 22.85 -62.18
C PHE A 4 -70.40 22.99 -60.96
N PHE A 5 -70.17 21.98 -60.10
CA PHE A 5 -69.12 20.92 -60.17
C PHE A 5 -67.68 21.47 -60.35
N GLY A 6 -66.60 21.11 -59.63
CA GLY A 6 -66.27 20.19 -58.51
C GLY A 6 -64.73 20.19 -58.30
N GLN A 7 -64.02 19.41 -57.47
CA GLN A 7 -64.32 18.46 -56.36
C GLN A 7 -62.99 18.13 -55.59
N LYS A 8 -62.97 18.11 -54.24
CA LYS A 8 -61.90 17.57 -53.31
C LYS A 8 -60.48 18.20 -53.31
N SER A 9 -59.89 18.39 -52.10
CA SER A 9 -58.92 17.42 -51.52
C SER A 9 -58.33 17.81 -50.14
N SER A 10 -57.97 16.77 -49.38
CA SER A 10 -57.06 16.69 -48.22
C SER A 10 -57.20 17.58 -46.96
N ARG A 11 -57.49 16.86 -45.87
CA ARG A 11 -57.32 17.24 -44.46
C ARG A 11 -55.86 17.65 -44.17
N ASN A 12 -55.66 18.60 -43.25
CA ASN A 12 -54.49 18.57 -42.37
C ASN A 12 -54.72 19.33 -41.06
N LEU A 13 -55.15 18.61 -40.03
CA LEU A 13 -55.12 19.06 -38.64
C LEU A 13 -53.64 19.15 -38.21
N LYS A 14 -53.02 20.35 -38.30
CA LYS A 14 -51.67 20.59 -37.75
C LYS A 14 -51.67 20.55 -36.23
N LYS A 15 -51.67 19.33 -35.69
CA LYS A 15 -51.43 19.03 -34.27
C LYS A 15 -49.91 18.90 -34.05
N VAL A 16 -49.23 20.02 -33.82
CA VAL A 16 -47.82 20.00 -33.38
C VAL A 16 -47.74 20.62 -31.98
N LYS A 17 -47.94 19.79 -30.95
CA LYS A 17 -47.45 20.11 -29.61
C LYS A 17 -45.93 20.04 -29.65
N SER A 18 -45.28 21.19 -29.83
CA SER A 18 -43.85 21.34 -29.52
C SER A 18 -43.65 21.21 -28.01
N LYS A 19 -43.32 20.00 -27.54
CA LYS A 19 -42.81 19.72 -26.19
C LYS A 19 -41.65 18.72 -26.27
N LYS A 20 -40.57 19.12 -26.94
CA LYS A 20 -39.27 18.41 -26.92
C LYS A 20 -38.09 19.38 -27.07
N SER A 21 -37.99 20.31 -26.12
CA SER A 21 -36.89 21.27 -25.98
C SER A 21 -36.48 21.47 -24.51
N GLN A 22 -37.43 21.31 -23.58
CA GLN A 22 -37.21 21.49 -22.14
C GLN A 22 -36.31 20.42 -21.49
N ASP A 23 -36.25 19.20 -22.05
CA ASP A 23 -35.44 18.09 -21.53
C ASP A 23 -33.92 18.39 -21.56
N ASN A 24 -33.41 18.88 -22.69
CA ASN A 24 -31.99 19.24 -22.83
C ASN A 24 -31.62 20.45 -21.95
N SER A 25 -32.54 21.40 -21.76
CA SER A 25 -32.29 22.56 -20.88
C SER A 25 -32.18 22.14 -19.42
N VAL A 26 -33.09 21.29 -18.92
CA VAL A 26 -33.03 20.77 -17.55
C VAL A 26 -31.81 19.87 -17.34
N LYS A 27 -31.45 19.04 -18.32
CA LYS A 27 -30.22 18.24 -18.31
C LYS A 27 -28.96 19.10 -18.27
N ASN A 28 -28.87 20.15 -19.08
CA ASN A 28 -27.72 21.06 -19.08
C ASN A 28 -27.62 21.84 -17.77
N ILE A 29 -28.75 22.27 -17.18
CA ILE A 29 -28.77 22.89 -15.85
C ILE A 29 -28.27 21.90 -14.80
N PHE A 30 -28.80 20.67 -14.78
CA PHE A 30 -28.37 19.62 -13.85
C PHE A 30 -26.87 19.30 -13.99
N LEU A 31 -26.37 19.16 -15.22
CA LEU A 31 -24.96 18.91 -15.49
C LEU A 31 -24.08 20.08 -15.01
N ASN A 32 -24.45 21.32 -15.30
CA ASN A 32 -23.71 22.50 -14.84
C ASN A 32 -23.71 22.60 -13.30
N THR A 33 -24.83 22.29 -12.65
CA THR A 33 -24.93 22.21 -11.18
C THR A 33 -24.06 21.09 -10.62
N LEU A 34 -24.05 19.91 -11.25
CA LEU A 34 -23.23 18.77 -10.84
C LEU A 34 -21.73 19.06 -10.98
N ILE A 35 -21.33 19.70 -12.10
CA ILE A 35 -19.95 20.17 -12.33
C ILE A 35 -19.55 21.17 -11.26
N PHE A 36 -20.41 22.16 -10.95
CA PHE A 36 -20.15 23.13 -9.88
C PHE A 36 -19.96 22.47 -8.50
N ILE A 37 -20.86 21.53 -8.14
CA ILE A 37 -20.75 20.76 -6.88
C ILE A 37 -19.44 19.97 -6.84
N LEU A 38 -19.07 19.30 -7.93
CA LEU A 38 -17.83 18.54 -8.02
C LEU A 38 -16.59 19.44 -7.91
N THR A 39 -16.59 20.62 -8.53
CA THR A 39 -15.53 21.62 -8.39
C THR A 39 -15.37 22.08 -6.93
N VAL A 40 -16.47 22.38 -6.25
CA VAL A 40 -16.44 22.76 -4.82
C VAL A 40 -15.93 21.60 -3.95
N PHE A 41 -16.39 20.38 -4.20
CA PHE A 41 -15.96 19.19 -3.47
C PHE A 41 -14.45 18.92 -3.63
N ILE A 42 -13.93 19.00 -4.86
CA ILE A 42 -12.48 18.87 -5.14
C ILE A 42 -11.69 20.00 -4.45
N GLY A 43 -12.18 21.25 -4.49
CA GLY A 43 -11.54 22.36 -3.79
C GLY A 43 -11.46 22.16 -2.27
N VAL A 44 -12.54 21.69 -1.64
CA VAL A 44 -12.56 21.34 -0.21
C VAL A 44 -11.64 20.15 0.09
N PHE A 45 -11.58 19.16 -0.78
CA PHE A 45 -10.66 18.02 -0.63
C PHE A 45 -9.19 18.46 -0.71
N ILE A 46 -8.82 19.27 -1.70
CA ILE A 46 -7.47 19.83 -1.85
C ILE A 46 -7.10 20.69 -0.63
N TYR A 47 -8.01 21.53 -0.14
CA TYR A 47 -7.79 22.34 1.06
C TYR A 47 -7.59 21.47 2.31
N SER A 48 -8.45 20.45 2.50
CA SER A 48 -8.37 19.49 3.62
C SER A 48 -7.08 18.66 3.57
N PHE A 49 -6.64 18.25 2.39
CA PHE A 49 -5.40 17.50 2.22
C PHE A 49 -4.16 18.39 2.44
N SER A 50 -4.14 19.58 1.84
CA SER A 50 -3.04 20.55 1.97
C SER A 50 -2.82 21.00 3.43
N THR A 51 -3.91 21.26 4.16
CA THR A 51 -3.84 21.62 5.59
C THR A 51 -3.42 20.46 6.51
N LYS A 52 -3.62 19.19 6.10
CA LYS A 52 -3.22 18.01 6.88
C LYS A 52 -1.80 17.54 6.61
N GLN A 53 -1.29 17.73 5.39
CA GLN A 53 0.09 17.35 5.03
C GLN A 53 1.15 18.37 5.49
N MET A 54 0.74 19.57 5.92
CA MET A 54 1.61 20.51 6.63
C MET A 54 1.79 20.07 8.09
N HIS A 55 2.47 18.93 8.28
CA HIS A 55 3.26 18.77 9.50
C HIS A 55 4.29 19.90 9.47
N ASN A 56 4.04 20.95 10.26
CA ASN A 56 5.06 21.93 10.59
C ASN A 56 6.15 21.19 11.36
N GLY A 57 7.07 20.57 10.63
CA GLY A 57 8.33 20.08 11.16
C GLY A 57 9.00 21.28 11.80
N THR A 58 8.87 21.38 13.12
CA THR A 58 9.63 22.34 13.91
C THR A 58 11.07 22.14 13.51
N SER A 59 11.67 23.18 12.95
CA SER A 59 13.10 23.22 12.66
C SER A 59 13.83 23.26 13.99
N PHE A 60 13.90 22.09 14.65
CA PHE A 60 14.87 21.82 15.66
C PHE A 60 16.22 21.96 14.97
N GLU A 61 16.83 23.12 15.16
CA GLU A 61 18.25 23.29 14.93
C GLU A 61 18.94 22.32 15.87
N ILE A 62 19.31 21.14 15.36
CA ILE A 62 20.00 20.12 16.13
C ILE A 62 21.41 20.65 16.37
N SER A 63 21.54 21.45 17.43
CA SER A 63 22.83 21.72 18.05
C SER A 63 23.30 20.40 18.64
N PHE A 64 23.96 19.60 17.81
CA PHE A 64 24.66 18.42 18.27
C PHE A 64 25.64 18.88 19.36
N PRO A 65 25.56 18.37 20.61
CA PRO A 65 26.63 18.61 21.56
C PRO A 65 27.93 18.12 20.92
N PRO A 66 29.07 18.80 21.12
CA PRO A 66 30.32 18.43 20.47
C PRO A 66 30.64 16.97 20.81
N THR A 67 30.42 16.10 19.82
CA THR A 67 30.58 14.66 20.01
C THR A 67 32.05 14.38 20.21
N SER A 68 32.39 13.76 21.34
CA SER A 68 33.62 12.98 21.43
C SER A 68 33.64 12.05 20.23
N ASN A 69 34.68 12.16 19.38
CA ASN A 69 34.78 11.56 18.05
C ASN A 69 33.94 10.27 17.93
N PRO A 70 32.92 10.22 17.05
CA PRO A 70 32.13 9.01 16.89
C PRO A 70 33.07 7.84 16.55
N PRO A 71 32.83 6.64 17.12
CA PRO A 71 33.68 5.49 16.86
C PRO A 71 33.80 5.27 15.33
N PRO A 72 35.00 4.98 14.80
CA PRO A 72 35.19 4.80 13.37
C PRO A 72 34.20 3.77 12.83
N LEU A 73 33.62 4.01 11.65
CA LEU A 73 32.64 3.09 11.04
C LEU A 73 33.14 1.64 11.02
N SER A 74 34.43 1.41 10.76
CA SER A 74 35.07 0.10 10.86
C SER A 74 34.85 -0.59 12.21
N THR A 75 34.97 0.12 13.33
CA THR A 75 34.74 -0.45 14.67
C THR A 75 33.26 -0.78 14.94
N ILE A 76 32.32 -0.16 14.23
CA ILE A 76 30.90 -0.52 14.31
C ILE A 76 30.66 -1.82 13.53
N TYR A 77 31.20 -1.93 12.32
CA TYR A 77 31.10 -3.16 11.51
C TYR A 77 31.87 -4.35 12.09
N GLU A 78 33.01 -4.12 12.74
CA GLU A 78 33.82 -5.17 13.38
C GLU A 78 33.13 -5.76 14.62
N ASN A 79 32.40 -4.93 15.38
CA ASN A 79 31.60 -5.39 16.53
C ASN A 79 30.19 -5.88 16.14
N ASN A 80 29.70 -5.54 14.94
CA ASN A 80 28.40 -5.92 14.42
C ASN A 80 28.45 -6.06 12.89
N PRO A 81 28.90 -7.22 12.36
CA PRO A 81 28.92 -7.46 10.93
C PRO A 81 27.48 -7.52 10.40
N ILE A 82 27.15 -6.57 9.51
CA ILE A 82 25.90 -6.65 8.74
C ILE A 82 26.00 -7.89 7.85
N ASN A 83 25.00 -8.76 7.94
CA ASN A 83 24.96 -9.95 7.11
C ASN A 83 24.64 -9.52 5.67
N GLU A 84 25.53 -9.74 4.71
CA GLU A 84 25.42 -9.30 3.29
C GLU A 84 24.30 -10.02 2.49
N SER A 85 23.32 -10.59 3.19
CA SER A 85 22.16 -11.28 2.66
C SER A 85 20.93 -10.36 2.74
N PRO A 86 20.65 -9.57 1.68
CA PRO A 86 19.52 -8.67 1.69
C PRO A 86 18.21 -9.45 1.73
N ILE A 87 17.33 -9.09 2.66
CA ILE A 87 15.98 -9.65 2.74
C ILE A 87 14.90 -8.58 2.53
N GLU A 88 13.73 -9.03 2.08
CA GLU A 88 12.51 -8.22 2.03
C GLU A 88 11.46 -8.75 3.02
N VAL A 89 10.60 -7.85 3.51
CA VAL A 89 9.51 -8.18 4.45
C VAL A 89 8.19 -7.66 3.89
N LEU A 90 7.26 -8.56 3.60
CA LEU A 90 5.97 -8.27 2.97
C LEU A 90 4.80 -8.48 3.94
N ASN A 91 3.86 -7.55 3.99
CA ASN A 91 2.64 -7.66 4.80
C ASN A 91 1.57 -8.47 4.05
N GLY A 92 1.44 -9.76 4.39
CA GLY A 92 0.40 -10.65 3.89
C GLY A 92 -0.82 -10.80 4.81
N CYS A 93 -0.89 -10.05 5.91
CA CYS A 93 -1.93 -10.19 6.95
C CYS A 93 -2.98 -9.07 6.94
N GLY A 94 -2.80 -8.03 6.11
CA GLY A 94 -3.73 -6.90 5.96
C GLY A 94 -3.70 -5.88 7.11
N ILE A 95 -2.79 -6.00 8.08
CA ILE A 95 -2.68 -5.04 9.20
C ILE A 95 -1.66 -3.96 8.85
N GLN A 96 -2.12 -2.70 8.85
CA GLN A 96 -1.31 -1.55 8.46
C GLN A 96 0.01 -1.46 9.25
N GLY A 97 1.12 -1.35 8.51
CA GLY A 97 2.46 -1.18 9.08
C GLY A 97 3.08 -2.45 9.67
N MET A 98 2.47 -3.64 9.50
CA MET A 98 3.00 -4.88 10.07
C MET A 98 4.39 -5.23 9.52
N ALA A 99 4.62 -5.05 8.21
CA ALA A 99 5.92 -5.25 7.58
C ALA A 99 7.01 -4.36 8.21
N GLY A 100 6.70 -3.09 8.50
CA GLY A 100 7.62 -2.18 9.18
C GLY A 100 7.97 -2.62 10.62
N LYS A 101 6.99 -3.18 11.35
CA LYS A 101 7.21 -3.71 12.72
C LYS A 101 8.09 -4.96 12.74
N PHE A 102 7.86 -5.89 11.81
CA PHE A 102 8.73 -7.07 11.62
C PHE A 102 10.12 -6.68 11.13
N SER A 103 10.22 -5.74 10.18
CA SER A 103 11.50 -5.23 9.70
C SER A 103 12.33 -4.63 10.82
N ARG A 104 11.70 -3.96 11.79
CA ARG A 104 12.39 -3.48 12.99
C ARG A 104 12.92 -4.63 13.83
N PHE A 105 12.07 -5.61 14.18
CA PHE A 105 12.48 -6.80 14.93
C PHE A 105 13.69 -7.51 14.28
N LEU A 106 13.66 -7.71 12.96
CA LEU A 106 14.74 -8.39 12.23
C LEU A 106 16.04 -7.55 12.23
N ARG A 107 15.96 -6.23 12.01
CA ARG A 107 17.15 -5.35 12.04
C ARG A 107 17.81 -5.27 13.42
N GLU A 108 17.02 -5.22 14.50
CA GLU A 108 17.54 -5.26 15.88
C GLU A 108 18.21 -6.62 16.22
N ASN A 109 17.92 -7.68 15.44
CA ASN A 109 18.59 -8.99 15.47
C ASN A 109 19.65 -9.16 14.37
N ASN A 110 20.22 -8.04 13.88
CA ASN A 110 21.35 -8.01 12.95
C ASN A 110 21.03 -8.71 11.60
N ILE A 111 19.81 -8.54 11.11
CA ILE A 111 19.38 -8.96 9.76
C ILE A 111 19.25 -7.73 8.87
N ASP A 112 19.84 -7.75 7.68
CA ASP A 112 19.70 -6.66 6.72
C ASP A 112 18.38 -6.75 5.95
N VAL A 113 17.40 -5.98 6.40
CA VAL A 113 16.14 -5.82 5.68
C VAL A 113 16.28 -4.62 4.75
N LEU A 114 16.39 -4.85 3.44
CA LEU A 114 16.46 -3.78 2.45
C LEU A 114 15.08 -3.22 2.10
N ASN A 115 14.07 -4.09 1.93
CA ASN A 115 12.73 -3.68 1.52
C ASN A 115 11.64 -4.07 2.55
N SER A 116 10.60 -3.24 2.64
CA SER A 116 9.41 -3.54 3.45
C SER A 116 8.17 -2.95 2.80
N ASP A 117 7.23 -3.81 2.40
CA ASP A 117 6.06 -3.44 1.59
C ASP A 117 4.84 -4.32 1.93
N ASP A 118 3.75 -4.17 1.20
CA ASP A 118 2.61 -5.11 1.21
C ASP A 118 2.88 -6.33 0.31
N ALA A 119 2.26 -7.47 0.62
CA ALA A 119 2.31 -8.66 -0.25
C ALA A 119 1.33 -8.52 -1.43
N ASP A 120 1.36 -9.49 -2.35
CA ASP A 120 0.42 -9.55 -3.49
C ASP A 120 -1.04 -9.79 -3.08
N HIS A 121 -1.28 -10.34 -1.89
CA HIS A 121 -2.59 -10.48 -1.26
C HIS A 121 -2.50 -10.49 0.28
N TYR A 122 -3.64 -10.40 0.98
CA TYR A 122 -3.73 -10.18 2.44
C TYR A 122 -4.36 -11.33 3.25
N ASP A 123 -4.61 -12.47 2.60
CA ASP A 123 -5.17 -13.70 3.19
C ASP A 123 -4.12 -14.80 3.40
N TYR A 124 -2.84 -14.43 3.56
CA TYR A 124 -1.81 -15.36 4.01
C TYR A 124 -2.13 -15.84 5.42
N THR A 125 -2.49 -17.11 5.58
CA THR A 125 -2.78 -17.67 6.91
C THR A 125 -1.51 -17.85 7.73
N HIS A 126 -0.43 -18.32 7.09
CA HIS A 126 0.88 -18.59 7.69
C HIS A 126 1.93 -17.55 7.32
N THR A 127 2.87 -17.32 8.22
CA THR A 127 4.05 -16.49 7.99
C THR A 127 5.09 -17.30 7.22
N LEU A 128 5.40 -16.88 6.00
CA LEU A 128 6.25 -17.63 5.07
C LEU A 128 7.65 -17.03 4.96
N ILE A 129 8.64 -17.90 4.92
CA ILE A 129 10.04 -17.62 4.57
C ILE A 129 10.30 -18.24 3.20
N ILE A 130 10.50 -17.41 2.18
CA ILE A 130 10.75 -17.87 0.81
C ILE A 130 12.22 -17.66 0.46
N THR A 131 12.96 -18.73 0.17
CA THR A 131 14.36 -18.64 -0.26
C THR A 131 14.47 -18.46 -1.78
N ARG A 132 15.34 -17.54 -2.21
CA ARG A 132 15.52 -17.14 -3.62
C ARG A 132 16.87 -17.55 -4.20
N THR A 133 17.94 -17.41 -3.42
CA THR A 133 19.32 -17.73 -3.85
C THR A 133 19.83 -19.06 -3.28
N GLY A 134 19.04 -19.69 -2.40
CA GLY A 134 19.45 -20.91 -1.69
C GLY A 134 20.41 -20.66 -0.52
N ASN A 135 20.55 -19.41 -0.06
CA ASN A 135 21.39 -19.08 1.08
C ASN A 135 20.84 -19.68 2.40
N ILE A 136 21.38 -20.83 2.78
CA ILE A 136 20.97 -21.58 3.99
C ILE A 136 21.34 -20.84 5.29
N GLN A 137 22.37 -19.98 5.28
CA GLN A 137 22.81 -19.28 6.49
C GLN A 137 21.78 -18.23 6.93
N ILE A 138 21.31 -17.39 6.00
CA ILE A 138 20.25 -16.42 6.29
C ILE A 138 18.90 -17.11 6.58
N LEU A 139 18.57 -18.20 5.86
CA LEU A 139 17.39 -19.02 6.15
C LEU A 139 17.38 -19.47 7.61
N ASN A 140 18.43 -20.17 8.05
CA ASN A 140 18.52 -20.70 9.40
C ASN A 140 18.48 -19.61 10.47
N LYS A 141 19.09 -18.45 10.19
CA LYS A 141 19.07 -17.31 11.13
C LYS A 141 17.66 -16.72 11.25
N VAL A 142 16.96 -16.49 10.14
CA VAL A 142 15.60 -15.92 10.14
C VAL A 142 14.58 -16.92 10.69
N SER A 143 14.64 -18.20 10.31
CA SER A 143 13.72 -19.23 10.82
C SER A 143 13.87 -19.41 12.33
N SER A 144 15.10 -19.48 12.84
CA SER A 144 15.37 -19.57 14.29
C SER A 144 14.87 -18.34 15.06
N LEU A 145 15.03 -17.13 14.50
CA LEU A 145 14.52 -15.89 15.10
C LEU A 145 12.98 -15.83 15.15
N LEU A 146 12.30 -16.43 14.17
CA LEU A 146 10.84 -16.54 14.14
C LEU A 146 10.32 -17.81 14.86
N GLY A 147 11.21 -18.66 15.37
CA GLY A 147 10.84 -19.88 16.09
C GLY A 147 10.33 -21.02 15.19
N PHE A 148 10.65 -20.99 13.89
CA PHE A 148 10.30 -22.05 12.93
C PHE A 148 11.47 -23.01 12.72
N ASP A 149 11.18 -24.31 12.59
CA ASP A 149 12.17 -25.31 12.19
C ASP A 149 12.59 -25.05 10.73
N ALA A 150 13.89 -25.17 10.43
CA ALA A 150 14.44 -25.00 9.08
C ALA A 150 13.89 -26.02 8.04
N GLN A 151 13.20 -27.08 8.49
CA GLN A 151 12.54 -28.09 7.67
C GLN A 151 10.99 -27.97 7.69
N ASP A 152 10.41 -26.91 8.27
CA ASP A 152 8.95 -26.75 8.32
C ASP A 152 8.38 -26.29 6.98
N GLU A 153 7.91 -27.24 6.17
CA GLU A 153 7.32 -27.01 4.85
C GLU A 153 6.06 -26.09 4.86
N ASN A 154 5.45 -25.85 6.02
CA ASN A 154 4.30 -24.92 6.13
C ASN A 154 4.74 -23.45 6.17
N HIS A 155 5.93 -23.18 6.73
CA HIS A 155 6.48 -21.83 6.90
C HIS A 155 7.68 -21.57 5.98
N ILE A 156 8.32 -22.59 5.40
CA ILE A 156 9.53 -22.44 4.58
C ILE A 156 9.29 -22.95 3.16
N LEU A 157 9.44 -22.07 2.17
CA LEU A 157 9.24 -22.36 0.75
C LEU A 157 10.51 -22.10 -0.05
N ASN A 158 11.08 -23.14 -0.65
CA ASN A 158 12.18 -22.96 -1.59
C ASN A 158 11.64 -22.57 -2.98
N LYS A 159 11.84 -21.31 -3.40
CA LYS A 159 11.41 -20.79 -4.71
C LYS A 159 12.58 -20.03 -5.38
N PRO A 160 13.58 -20.74 -5.90
CA PRO A 160 14.79 -20.11 -6.45
C PRO A 160 14.48 -19.11 -7.56
N ASN A 161 15.11 -17.94 -7.49
CA ASN A 161 15.03 -16.92 -8.52
C ASN A 161 16.35 -16.13 -8.61
N SER A 162 17.11 -16.36 -9.68
CA SER A 162 18.40 -15.68 -9.92
C SER A 162 18.29 -14.23 -10.38
N SER A 163 17.08 -13.73 -10.68
CA SER A 163 16.83 -12.30 -10.91
C SER A 163 16.32 -11.55 -9.67
N SER A 164 16.23 -12.22 -8.52
CA SER A 164 15.85 -11.58 -7.25
C SER A 164 17.00 -10.74 -6.71
N GLU A 165 16.72 -9.52 -6.27
CA GLU A 165 17.67 -8.68 -5.53
C GLU A 165 17.79 -9.10 -4.05
N PHE A 166 16.90 -9.99 -3.59
CA PHE A 166 16.85 -10.50 -2.21
C PHE A 166 17.20 -11.99 -2.15
N ASP A 167 17.96 -12.39 -1.13
CA ASP A 167 18.25 -13.78 -0.79
C ASP A 167 16.99 -14.51 -0.28
N LEU A 168 16.14 -13.77 0.43
CA LEU A 168 15.01 -14.29 1.21
C LEU A 168 13.86 -13.26 1.31
N THR A 169 12.63 -13.73 1.13
CA THR A 169 11.38 -12.96 1.31
C THR A 169 10.69 -13.45 2.59
N VAL A 170 10.34 -12.58 3.54
CA VAL A 170 9.45 -12.91 4.66
C VAL A 170 8.05 -12.36 4.39
N ILE A 171 7.04 -13.21 4.19
CA ILE A 171 5.64 -12.80 4.07
C ILE A 171 4.94 -13.02 5.41
N ILE A 172 4.39 -11.98 6.01
CA ILE A 172 3.75 -12.04 7.33
C ILE A 172 2.31 -12.51 7.17
N GLY A 173 1.98 -13.64 7.79
CA GLY A 173 0.63 -14.19 7.80
C GLY A 173 -0.22 -13.70 8.97
N SER A 174 -1.50 -14.07 8.97
CA SER A 174 -2.43 -13.80 10.09
C SER A 174 -2.04 -14.50 11.40
N ASP A 175 -1.18 -15.51 11.32
CA ASP A 175 -0.57 -16.22 12.46
C ASP A 175 0.51 -15.42 13.21
N TYR A 176 0.88 -14.22 12.76
CA TYR A 176 1.97 -13.41 13.33
C TYR A 176 1.93 -13.29 14.88
N ALA A 177 0.74 -13.25 15.47
CA ALA A 177 0.54 -13.15 16.92
C ALA A 177 0.95 -14.41 17.71
N SER A 178 1.19 -15.54 17.02
CA SER A 178 1.73 -16.77 17.60
C SER A 178 3.26 -16.80 17.67
N ILE A 179 3.93 -15.89 16.93
CA ILE A 179 5.39 -15.80 16.85
C ILE A 179 5.91 -15.12 18.13
N LYS A 180 6.14 -15.93 19.17
CA LYS A 180 6.51 -15.44 20.51
C LYS A 180 7.69 -14.46 20.53
N PRO A 181 8.83 -14.70 19.84
CA PRO A 181 9.97 -13.78 19.89
C PRO A 181 9.63 -12.36 19.40
N VAL A 182 8.77 -12.26 18.37
CA VAL A 182 8.29 -10.98 17.82
C VAL A 182 7.35 -10.29 18.80
N MET A 183 6.43 -11.04 19.42
CA MET A 183 5.48 -10.51 20.39
C MET A 183 6.16 -10.04 21.69
N GLU A 184 7.14 -10.79 22.20
CA GLU A 184 7.98 -10.42 23.34
C GLU A 184 8.80 -9.16 23.06
N PHE A 185 9.39 -9.04 21.86
CA PHE A 185 10.10 -7.83 21.44
C PHE A 185 9.19 -6.59 21.43
N TRP A 186 7.96 -6.68 20.91
CA TRP A 186 7.03 -5.54 20.92
C TRP A 186 6.49 -5.20 22.32
N GLN A 187 6.37 -6.17 23.23
CA GLN A 187 5.98 -5.92 24.61
C GLN A 187 7.04 -5.11 25.36
N ASN A 188 8.33 -5.38 25.12
CA ASN A 188 9.45 -4.68 25.76
C ASN A 188 9.74 -3.26 25.20
N GLN A 189 8.91 -2.76 24.28
CA GLN A 189 9.07 -1.46 23.61
C GLN A 189 7.95 -0.45 23.96
N ASN A 190 7.04 -0.81 24.88
CA ASN A 190 5.95 0.05 25.39
C ASN A 190 6.12 0.35 26.89
#